data_AF-A0A7C9PQ89-F1
#
_entry.id   AF-A0A7C9PQ89-F1
#
_cell.length_a   1.000
_cell.length_b   1.000
_cell.length_c   1.000
_cell.angle_alpha   90.00
_cell.angle_beta   90.00
_cell.angle_gamma   90.00
#
_symmetry.space_group_name_H-M   'P 1'
#
loop_
_entity.id
_entity.type
_entity.pdbx_description
1 polymer ?
#
loop_
_entity_poly.entity_id
_entity_poly.type
_entity_poly.pdbx_seq_one_letter_code
_entity_poly.pdbx_strand_id
1 'polypeptide(L)'
;MADISKDQMRERLGNLDQIREILVGERIRDYDGRFSRVESELASLRQEMQRRIEELKNVLSADMDAAVDSIEKKLKYLSATADEEIDDIRQQLERTAQNSSNSIAAIDSLLKSQTGALSEQLSETREGLENDIDTLKSQILKELDKRYANLGETKLSRDRMAELLFELCMRIKGTDMVVEQGGNSDNKRSAELLLPEPQNEN
;
A
#
# COMPACT_ATOMS: atom_id res chain seq x y z
N MET A 1 97.41 -71.48 52.49
CA MET A 1 97.04 -71.57 51.06
C MET A 1 96.82 -73.03 50.76
N ALA A 2 95.57 -73.48 50.82
CA ALA A 2 95.17 -74.75 50.25
C ALA A 2 94.70 -74.41 48.85
N ASP A 3 95.41 -74.86 47.82
CA ASP A 3 94.93 -74.78 46.45
C ASP A 3 93.60 -75.53 46.39
N ILE A 4 92.52 -74.77 46.42
CA ILE A 4 91.17 -75.30 46.24
C ILE A 4 91.19 -75.87 44.83
N SER A 5 91.24 -77.20 44.74
CA SER A 5 91.19 -77.91 43.47
C SER A 5 89.99 -77.39 42.67
N LYS A 6 90.19 -77.20 41.37
CA LYS A 6 89.17 -76.69 40.42
C LYS A 6 87.84 -77.44 40.54
N ASP A 7 87.87 -78.70 40.98
CA ASP A 7 86.71 -79.53 41.25
C ASP A 7 85.96 -79.17 42.54
N GLN A 8 86.65 -78.83 43.63
CA GLN A 8 86.01 -78.36 44.87
C GLN A 8 85.39 -76.96 44.71
N MET A 9 85.99 -76.12 43.87
CA MET A 9 85.42 -74.82 43.51
C MET A 9 84.16 -74.98 42.64
N ARG A 10 84.15 -75.94 41.70
CA ARG A 10 82.95 -76.34 40.92
C ARG A 10 81.85 -76.90 41.80
N GLU A 11 82.18 -77.74 42.77
CA GLU A 11 81.20 -78.32 43.70
C GLU A 11 80.59 -77.24 44.60
N ARG A 12 81.40 -76.31 45.11
CA ARG A 12 80.91 -75.15 45.89
C ARG A 12 80.08 -74.18 45.06
N LEU A 13 80.44 -73.94 43.79
CA LEU A 13 79.64 -73.12 42.88
C LEU A 13 78.31 -73.79 42.53
N GLY A 14 78.31 -75.11 42.28
CA GLY A 14 77.08 -75.89 42.09
C GLY A 14 76.17 -75.86 43.32
N ASN A 15 76.73 -76.00 44.52
CA ASN A 15 75.99 -75.89 45.77
C ASN A 15 75.49 -74.45 46.02
N LEU A 16 76.25 -73.43 45.62
CA LEU A 16 75.84 -72.02 45.75
C LEU A 16 74.71 -71.66 44.77
N ASP A 17 74.74 -72.19 43.56
CA ASP A 17 73.64 -72.06 42.60
C ASP A 17 72.40 -72.84 43.06
N GLN A 18 72.58 -74.03 43.66
CA GLN A 18 71.49 -74.78 44.27
C GLN A 18 70.88 -74.04 45.47
N ILE A 19 71.70 -73.39 46.30
CA ILE A 19 71.24 -72.52 47.40
C ILE A 19 70.52 -71.29 46.85
N ARG A 20 70.99 -70.67 45.77
CA ARG A 20 70.31 -69.54 45.10
C ARG A 20 68.95 -69.97 44.54
N GLU A 21 68.88 -71.15 43.95
CA GLU A 21 67.63 -71.71 43.42
C GLU A 21 66.63 -72.01 44.55
N ILE A 22 67.09 -72.50 45.70
CA ILE A 22 66.23 -72.73 46.88
C ILE A 22 65.79 -71.43 47.56
N LEU A 23 66.67 -70.44 47.72
CA LEU A 23 66.35 -69.19 48.45
C LEU A 23 65.66 -68.12 47.59
N VAL A 24 65.95 -68.09 46.28
CA VAL A 24 65.53 -67.00 45.39
C VAL A 24 64.71 -67.53 44.21
N GLY A 25 64.85 -68.80 43.83
CA GLY A 25 64.14 -69.39 42.69
C GLY A 25 62.62 -69.43 42.88
N GLU A 26 62.12 -69.74 44.08
CA GLU A 26 60.67 -69.71 44.38
C GLU A 26 60.09 -68.31 44.22
N ARG A 27 60.78 -67.29 44.76
CA ARG A 27 60.36 -65.88 44.63
C ARG A 27 60.43 -65.40 43.18
N ILE A 28 61.47 -65.75 42.43
CA ILE A 28 61.58 -65.40 41.00
C ILE A 28 60.42 -66.01 40.21
N ARG A 29 60.07 -67.27 40.47
CA ARG A 29 58.97 -67.95 39.78
C ARG A 29 57.60 -67.35 40.13
N ASP A 30 57.40 -66.94 41.39
CA ASP A 30 56.19 -66.21 41.80
C ASP A 30 56.09 -64.83 41.15
N TYR A 31 57.20 -64.08 41.10
CA TYR A 31 57.24 -62.80 40.39
C TYR A 31 57.01 -62.95 38.88
N ASP A 32 57.62 -63.94 38.23
CA ASP A 32 57.43 -64.23 36.81
C ASP A 32 55.97 -64.59 36.50
N GLY A 33 55.33 -65.37 37.37
CA GLY A 33 53.89 -65.67 37.28
C GLY A 33 53.02 -64.41 37.42
N ARG A 34 53.36 -63.50 38.34
CA ARG A 34 52.65 -62.22 38.50
C ARG A 34 52.88 -61.28 37.31
N PHE A 35 54.10 -61.19 36.80
CA PHE A 35 54.42 -60.41 35.60
C PHE A 35 53.68 -60.95 34.38
N SER A 36 53.70 -62.26 34.15
CA SER A 36 52.97 -62.91 33.06
C SER A 36 51.46 -62.64 33.15
N ARG A 37 50.89 -62.67 34.36
CA ARG A 37 49.48 -62.32 34.58
C ARG A 37 49.19 -60.86 34.25
N VAL A 38 50.01 -59.93 34.72
CA VAL A 38 49.84 -58.50 34.43
C VAL A 38 50.01 -58.21 32.94
N GLU A 39 50.96 -58.86 32.26
CA GLU A 39 51.13 -58.75 30.81
C GLU A 39 49.90 -59.25 30.05
N SER A 40 49.33 -60.38 30.48
CA SER A 40 48.08 -60.90 29.91
C SER A 40 46.89 -59.98 30.16
N GLU A 41 46.75 -59.45 31.37
CA GLU A 41 45.70 -58.48 31.73
C GLU A 41 45.87 -57.19 30.91
N LEU A 42 47.09 -56.67 30.75
CA LEU A 42 47.38 -55.50 29.93
C LEU A 42 47.08 -55.73 28.44
N ALA A 43 47.42 -56.91 27.91
CA ALA A 43 47.09 -57.29 26.53
C ALA A 43 45.57 -57.35 26.31
N SER A 44 44.83 -57.92 27.26
CA SER A 44 43.36 -57.96 27.20
C SER A 44 42.75 -56.55 27.26
N LEU A 45 43.25 -55.68 28.14
CA LEU A 45 42.79 -54.30 28.28
C LEU A 45 43.05 -53.51 26.99
N ARG A 46 44.23 -53.69 26.37
CA ARG A 46 44.55 -53.07 25.08
C ARG A 46 43.58 -53.52 23.99
N GLN A 47 43.28 -54.81 23.93
CA GLN A 47 42.33 -55.36 22.95
C GLN A 47 40.91 -54.84 23.19
N GLU A 48 40.47 -54.77 24.44
CA GLU A 48 39.16 -54.22 24.80
C GLU A 48 39.06 -52.73 24.44
N MET A 49 40.08 -51.94 24.74
CA MET A 49 40.14 -50.53 24.36
C MET A 49 40.10 -50.34 22.85
N GLN A 50 40.83 -51.15 22.08
CA GLN A 50 40.75 -51.12 20.62
C GLN A 50 39.35 -51.44 20.10
N ARG A 51 38.68 -52.46 20.67
CA ARG A 51 37.29 -52.79 20.31
C ARG A 51 36.34 -51.64 20.62
N ARG A 52 36.40 -51.08 21.83
CA ARG A 52 35.55 -49.94 22.23
C ARG A 52 35.76 -48.72 21.36
N ILE A 53 37.01 -48.42 20.97
CA ILE A 53 37.32 -47.31 20.07
C ILE A 53 36.72 -47.57 18.68
N GLU A 54 36.85 -48.78 18.14
CA GLU A 54 36.27 -49.12 16.83
C GLU A 54 34.74 -49.11 16.85
N GLU A 55 34.12 -49.61 17.93
CA GLU A 55 32.68 -49.52 18.13
C GLU A 55 32.20 -48.06 18.19
N LEU A 56 32.86 -47.22 18.98
CA LEU A 56 32.54 -45.79 19.06
C LEU A 56 32.69 -45.08 17.72
N LYS A 57 33.75 -45.38 16.98
CA LYS A 57 33.98 -44.85 15.64
C LYS A 57 32.85 -45.26 14.69
N ASN A 58 32.43 -46.52 14.72
CA ASN A 58 31.37 -47.02 13.86
C ASN A 58 30.01 -46.39 14.19
N VAL A 59 29.68 -46.27 15.47
CA VAL A 59 28.45 -45.59 15.93
C VAL A 59 28.47 -44.12 15.53
N LEU A 60 29.57 -43.41 15.81
CA LEU A 60 29.69 -42.00 15.45
C LEU A 60 29.61 -41.78 13.94
N SER A 61 30.24 -42.64 13.13
CA SER A 61 30.14 -42.56 11.67
C SER A 61 28.69 -42.76 11.21
N ALA A 62 28.01 -43.79 11.73
CA ALA A 62 26.62 -44.07 11.39
C ALA A 62 25.68 -42.92 11.79
N ASP A 63 25.88 -42.34 12.98
CA ASP A 63 25.11 -41.20 13.46
C ASP A 63 25.39 -39.94 12.61
N MET A 64 26.65 -39.71 12.20
CA MET A 64 27.00 -38.62 11.31
C MET A 64 26.36 -38.79 9.93
N ASP A 65 26.43 -40.00 9.34
CA ASP A 65 25.81 -40.30 8.05
C ASP A 65 24.29 -40.10 8.12
N ALA A 66 23.64 -40.59 9.17
CA ALA A 66 22.21 -40.40 9.39
C ALA A 66 21.84 -38.91 9.58
N ALA A 67 22.66 -38.14 10.28
CA ALA A 67 22.47 -36.71 10.47
C ALA A 67 22.60 -35.95 9.14
N VAL A 68 23.62 -36.29 8.33
CA VAL A 68 23.84 -35.72 6.99
C VAL A 68 22.66 -36.04 6.09
N ASP A 69 22.22 -37.29 6.03
CA ASP A 69 21.06 -37.71 5.24
C ASP A 69 19.77 -36.96 5.64
N SER A 70 19.56 -36.77 6.95
CA SER A 70 18.43 -36.01 7.47
C SER A 70 18.50 -34.54 7.06
N ILE A 71 19.68 -33.92 7.14
CA ILE A 71 19.90 -32.53 6.70
C ILE A 71 19.67 -32.40 5.19
N GLU A 72 20.20 -33.33 4.39
CA GLU A 72 20.01 -33.31 2.94
C GLU A 72 18.53 -33.42 2.56
N LYS A 73 17.77 -34.31 3.22
CA LYS A 73 16.32 -34.43 3.02
C LYS A 73 15.59 -33.14 3.38
N LYS A 74 15.91 -32.51 4.52
CA LYS A 74 15.32 -31.24 4.93
C LYS A 74 15.65 -30.11 3.95
N LEU A 75 16.88 -30.08 3.44
CA LEU A 75 17.31 -29.07 2.48
C LEU A 75 16.60 -29.24 1.13
N LYS A 76 16.44 -30.48 0.65
CA LYS A 76 15.63 -30.78 -0.55
C LYS A 76 14.17 -30.38 -0.38
N TYR A 77 13.58 -30.71 0.76
CA TYR A 77 12.20 -30.32 1.08
C TYR A 77 12.03 -28.80 1.12
N LEU A 78 12.95 -28.10 1.78
CA LEU A 78 12.93 -26.64 1.86
C LEU A 78 13.10 -26.01 0.48
N SER A 79 14.01 -26.53 -0.35
CA SER A 79 14.19 -26.07 -1.74
C SER A 79 12.91 -26.25 -2.55
N ALA A 80 12.29 -27.43 -2.50
CA ALA A 80 11.05 -27.70 -3.23
C ALA A 80 9.89 -26.82 -2.75
N THR A 81 9.78 -26.61 -1.44
CA THR A 81 8.75 -25.73 -0.85
C THR A 81 8.98 -24.28 -1.27
N ALA A 82 10.23 -23.81 -1.26
CA ALA A 82 10.58 -22.46 -1.70
C ALA A 82 10.30 -22.25 -3.18
N ASP A 83 10.59 -23.23 -4.04
CA ASP A 83 10.26 -23.16 -5.47
C ASP A 83 8.74 -23.09 -5.69
N GLU A 84 7.95 -23.87 -4.96
CA GLU A 84 6.48 -23.83 -5.00
C GLU A 84 5.92 -22.48 -4.52
N GLU A 85 6.43 -21.94 -3.41
CA GLU A 85 6.06 -20.62 -2.90
C GLU A 85 6.41 -19.50 -3.90
N ILE A 86 7.57 -19.57 -4.55
CA ILE A 86 7.98 -18.62 -5.59
C ILE A 86 7.01 -18.66 -6.77
N ASP A 87 6.62 -19.86 -7.22
CA ASP A 87 5.68 -20.01 -8.32
C ASP A 87 4.27 -19.53 -7.96
N ASP A 88 3.80 -19.77 -6.73
CA ASP A 88 2.52 -19.22 -6.27
C ASP A 88 2.56 -17.69 -6.19
N ILE A 89 3.63 -17.11 -5.64
CA ILE A 89 3.80 -15.64 -5.60
C ILE A 89 3.81 -15.06 -7.02
N ARG A 90 4.48 -15.72 -7.98
CA ARG A 90 4.46 -15.29 -9.39
C ARG A 90 3.06 -15.30 -9.98
N GLN A 91 2.29 -16.36 -9.73
CA GLN A 91 0.89 -16.44 -10.20
C GLN A 91 0.01 -15.37 -9.55
N GLN A 92 0.16 -15.12 -8.25
CA GLN A 92 -0.57 -14.06 -7.55
C GLN A 92 -0.20 -12.67 -8.08
N LEU A 93 1.08 -12.44 -8.37
CA LEU A 93 1.56 -11.18 -8.96
C LEU A 93 0.98 -10.98 -10.36
N GLU A 94 0.97 -12.01 -11.21
CA GLU A 94 0.39 -11.94 -12.55
C GLU A 94 -1.11 -11.69 -12.52
N ARG A 95 -1.86 -12.38 -11.65
CA ARG A 95 -3.29 -12.13 -11.43
C ARG A 95 -3.54 -10.69 -10.95
N THR A 96 -2.73 -10.21 -10.02
CA THR A 96 -2.85 -8.84 -9.49
C THR A 96 -2.53 -7.81 -10.59
N ALA A 97 -1.50 -8.05 -11.39
CA ALA A 97 -1.14 -7.19 -12.52
C ALA A 97 -2.26 -7.15 -13.56
N GLN A 98 -2.87 -8.29 -13.89
CA GLN A 98 -4.00 -8.36 -14.82
C GLN A 98 -5.23 -7.63 -14.26
N ASN A 99 -5.56 -7.83 -12.98
CA ASN A 99 -6.67 -7.12 -12.33
C ASN A 99 -6.45 -5.61 -12.30
N SER A 100 -5.21 -5.18 -12.02
CA SER A 100 -4.83 -3.76 -12.06
C SER A 100 -4.97 -3.19 -13.47
N SER A 101 -4.47 -3.90 -14.49
CA SER A 101 -4.60 -3.51 -15.89
C SER A 101 -6.07 -3.38 -16.32
N ASN A 102 -6.90 -4.36 -15.97
CA ASN A 102 -8.34 -4.33 -16.22
C ASN A 102 -9.02 -3.15 -15.50
N SER A 103 -8.62 -2.86 -14.27
CA SER A 103 -9.17 -1.74 -13.49
C SER A 103 -8.78 -0.40 -14.10
N ILE A 104 -7.53 -0.25 -14.54
CA ILE A 104 -7.05 0.95 -15.25
C ILE A 104 -7.83 1.14 -16.56
N ALA A 105 -8.04 0.08 -17.33
CA ALA A 105 -8.82 0.14 -18.57
C ALA A 105 -10.29 0.53 -18.30
N ALA A 106 -10.90 -0.01 -17.24
CA ALA A 106 -12.24 0.37 -16.82
C ALA A 106 -12.32 1.85 -16.42
N ILE A 107 -11.37 2.33 -15.62
CA ILE A 107 -11.29 3.75 -15.23
C ILE A 107 -11.10 4.66 -16.44
N ASP A 108 -10.22 4.30 -17.38
CA ASP A 108 -10.01 5.06 -18.61
C ASP A 108 -11.31 5.16 -19.44
N SER A 109 -12.04 4.04 -19.57
CA SER A 109 -13.32 4.04 -20.28
C SER A 109 -14.38 4.91 -19.59
N LEU A 110 -14.44 4.88 -18.25
CA LEU A 110 -15.35 5.69 -17.46
C LEU A 110 -15.01 7.18 -17.57
N LEU A 111 -13.73 7.53 -17.46
CA LEU A 111 -13.25 8.90 -17.61
C LEU A 111 -13.56 9.45 -19.00
N LYS A 112 -13.34 8.65 -20.06
CA LYS A 112 -13.70 9.04 -21.44
C LYS A 112 -15.19 9.29 -21.59
N SER A 113 -16.03 8.39 -21.06
CA SER A 113 -17.48 8.55 -21.09
C SER A 113 -17.95 9.79 -20.33
N GLN A 114 -17.43 10.00 -19.11
CA GLN A 114 -17.78 11.15 -18.28
C GLN A 114 -17.31 12.47 -18.91
N THR A 115 -16.11 12.50 -19.50
CA THR A 115 -15.58 13.68 -20.19
C THR A 115 -16.43 13.99 -21.44
N GLY A 116 -16.86 12.97 -22.18
CA GLY A 116 -17.77 13.13 -23.30
C GLY A 116 -19.12 13.71 -22.86
N ALA A 117 -19.74 13.13 -21.84
CA ALA A 117 -21.00 13.60 -21.28
C ALA A 117 -20.93 15.04 -20.77
N LEU A 118 -19.84 15.41 -20.08
CA LEU A 118 -19.62 16.80 -19.65
C LEU A 118 -19.44 17.76 -20.83
N SER A 119 -18.74 17.33 -21.89
CA SER A 119 -18.57 18.16 -23.09
C SER A 119 -19.89 18.37 -23.82
N GLU A 120 -20.74 17.35 -23.87
CA GLU A 120 -22.09 17.41 -24.44
C GLU A 120 -22.99 18.33 -23.61
N GLN A 121 -23.04 18.14 -22.29
CA GLN A 121 -23.79 19.01 -21.37
C GLN A 121 -23.35 20.48 -21.47
N LEU A 122 -22.04 20.74 -21.59
CA LEU A 122 -21.51 22.09 -21.77
C LEU A 122 -21.95 22.69 -23.12
N SER A 123 -21.96 21.88 -24.17
CA SER A 123 -22.44 22.31 -25.50
C SER A 123 -23.93 22.65 -25.47
N GLU A 124 -24.75 21.79 -24.85
CA GLU A 124 -26.19 22.00 -24.70
C GLU A 124 -26.48 23.26 -23.87
N THR A 125 -25.79 23.46 -22.73
CA THR A 125 -25.97 24.68 -21.92
C THR A 125 -25.53 25.93 -22.67
N ARG A 126 -24.45 25.85 -23.46
CA ARG A 126 -24.01 26.97 -24.30
C ARG A 126 -25.06 27.33 -25.34
N GLU A 127 -25.58 26.34 -26.06
CA GLU A 127 -26.62 26.54 -27.08
C GLU A 127 -27.92 27.07 -26.46
N GLY A 128 -28.32 26.55 -25.30
CA GLY A 128 -29.46 27.06 -24.53
C GLY A 128 -29.28 28.53 -24.15
N LEU A 129 -28.13 28.91 -23.61
CA LEU A 129 -27.81 30.29 -23.26
C LEU A 129 -27.78 31.22 -24.48
N GLU A 130 -27.26 30.75 -25.62
CA GLU A 130 -27.24 31.52 -26.87
C GLU A 130 -28.66 31.79 -27.38
N ASN A 131 -29.54 30.78 -27.33
CA ASN A 131 -30.96 30.93 -27.64
C ASN A 131 -31.67 31.88 -26.67
N ASP A 132 -31.39 31.79 -25.37
CA ASP A 132 -31.95 32.69 -24.36
C ASP A 132 -31.51 34.15 -24.58
N ILE A 133 -30.24 34.36 -24.96
CA ILE A 133 -29.71 35.69 -25.31
C ILE A 133 -30.44 36.24 -26.55
N ASP A 134 -30.62 35.43 -27.59
CA ASP A 134 -31.30 35.86 -28.83
C ASP A 134 -32.79 36.15 -28.60
N THR A 135 -33.47 35.33 -27.79
CA THR A 135 -34.87 35.58 -27.43
C THR A 135 -35.02 36.85 -26.61
N LEU A 136 -34.16 37.08 -25.60
CA LEU A 136 -34.15 38.29 -24.80
C LEU A 136 -33.87 39.53 -25.65
N LYS A 137 -32.89 39.45 -26.57
CA LYS A 137 -32.59 40.51 -27.54
C LYS A 137 -33.80 40.85 -28.40
N SER A 138 -34.52 39.83 -28.91
CA SER A 138 -35.75 40.04 -29.67
C SER A 138 -36.85 40.71 -28.83
N GLN A 139 -37.03 40.29 -27.57
CA GLN A 139 -38.00 40.89 -26.66
C GLN A 139 -37.67 42.36 -26.35
N ILE A 140 -36.40 42.67 -26.08
CA ILE A 140 -35.93 44.03 -25.84
C ILE A 140 -36.18 44.90 -27.06
N LEU A 141 -35.84 44.43 -28.27
CA LEU A 141 -36.10 45.17 -29.50
C LEU A 141 -37.59 45.43 -29.71
N LYS A 142 -38.46 44.43 -29.46
CA LYS A 142 -39.92 44.61 -29.54
C LYS A 142 -40.46 45.62 -28.53
N GLU A 143 -40.00 45.59 -27.29
CA GLU A 143 -40.40 46.59 -26.28
C GLU A 143 -39.88 47.98 -26.66
N LEU A 144 -38.65 48.06 -27.19
CA LEU A 144 -38.07 49.31 -27.66
C LEU A 144 -38.90 49.89 -28.82
N ASP A 145 -39.24 49.10 -29.83
CA ASP A 145 -40.10 49.49 -30.95
C ASP A 145 -41.48 49.95 -30.47
N LYS A 146 -42.08 49.22 -29.53
CA LYS A 146 -43.36 49.59 -28.91
C LYS A 146 -43.27 50.93 -28.19
N ARG A 147 -42.19 51.18 -27.44
CA ARG A 147 -41.95 52.47 -26.78
C ARG A 147 -41.71 53.59 -27.79
N TYR A 148 -40.98 53.34 -28.87
CA TYR A 148 -40.80 54.31 -29.96
C TYR A 148 -42.12 54.65 -30.65
N ALA A 149 -42.98 53.66 -30.92
CA ALA A 149 -44.31 53.87 -31.47
C ALA A 149 -45.19 54.70 -30.53
N ASN A 150 -45.24 54.35 -29.25
CA ASN A 150 -45.96 55.14 -28.23
C ASN A 150 -45.42 56.58 -28.14
N LEU A 151 -44.10 56.78 -28.19
CA LEU A 151 -43.50 58.11 -28.20
C LEU A 151 -43.86 58.88 -29.49
N GLY A 152 -43.96 58.21 -30.63
CA GLY A 152 -44.40 58.78 -31.90
C GLY A 152 -45.86 59.27 -31.83
N GLU A 153 -46.75 58.50 -31.21
CA GLU A 153 -48.13 58.92 -30.95
C GLU A 153 -48.22 60.06 -29.92
N THR A 154 -47.38 60.02 -28.88
CA THR A 154 -47.39 61.02 -27.79
C THR A 154 -46.67 62.33 -28.17
N LYS A 155 -45.78 62.30 -29.18
CA LYS A 155 -45.20 63.52 -29.76
C LYS A 155 -46.33 64.28 -30.43
N LEU A 156 -46.66 65.43 -29.84
CA LEU A 156 -47.51 66.52 -30.31
C LEU A 156 -47.91 66.32 -31.79
N SER A 157 -49.06 65.68 -32.04
CA SER A 157 -49.52 65.50 -33.41
C SER A 157 -49.59 66.89 -34.04
N ARG A 158 -49.17 66.99 -35.30
CA ARG A 158 -49.19 68.26 -36.03
C ARG A 158 -50.59 68.92 -35.97
N ASP A 159 -51.62 68.09 -35.84
CA ASP A 159 -53.01 68.48 -35.62
C ASP A 159 -53.25 69.07 -34.22
N ARG A 160 -52.72 68.48 -33.14
CA ARG A 160 -52.82 69.05 -31.78
C ARG A 160 -52.06 70.38 -31.65
N MET A 161 -50.92 70.51 -32.34
CA MET A 161 -50.21 71.79 -32.42
C MET A 161 -50.97 72.81 -33.26
N ALA A 162 -51.64 72.38 -34.33
CA ALA A 162 -52.52 73.23 -35.12
C ALA A 162 -53.74 73.69 -34.31
N GLU A 163 -54.36 72.84 -33.50
CA GLU A 163 -55.44 73.19 -32.57
C GLU A 163 -54.98 74.20 -31.52
N LEU A 164 -53.83 73.98 -30.86
CA LEU A 164 -53.26 74.93 -29.90
C LEU A 164 -52.89 76.28 -30.54
N LEU A 165 -52.30 76.26 -31.74
CA LEU A 165 -51.99 77.48 -32.48
C LEU A 165 -53.27 78.19 -32.95
N PHE A 166 -54.33 77.45 -33.28
CA PHE A 166 -55.63 78.00 -33.64
C PHE A 166 -56.35 78.62 -32.43
N GLU A 167 -56.31 77.96 -31.27
CA GLU A 167 -56.81 78.47 -30.00
C GLU A 167 -56.04 79.72 -29.56
N LEU A 168 -54.71 79.74 -29.74
CA LEU A 168 -53.88 80.92 -29.53
C LEU A 168 -54.26 82.06 -30.50
N CYS A 169 -54.45 81.75 -31.78
CA CYS A 169 -54.92 82.72 -32.77
C CYS A 169 -56.33 83.25 -32.44
N MET A 170 -57.22 82.43 -31.89
CA MET A 170 -58.54 82.86 -31.40
C MET A 170 -58.44 83.77 -30.18
N ARG A 171 -57.57 83.43 -29.21
CA ARG A 171 -57.28 84.30 -28.05
C ARG A 171 -56.65 85.64 -28.45
N ILE A 172 -55.76 85.65 -29.44
CA ILE A 172 -55.14 86.87 -29.97
C ILE A 172 -56.13 87.68 -30.82
N LYS A 173 -57.13 87.04 -31.44
CA LYS A 173 -58.18 87.70 -32.24
C LYS A 173 -59.27 88.38 -31.39
N GLY A 174 -59.23 88.27 -30.07
CA GLY A 174 -59.99 89.10 -29.14
C GLY A 174 -61.38 88.56 -28.80
N THR A 175 -61.45 87.70 -27.77
CA THR A 175 -62.68 87.43 -27.01
C THR A 175 -62.38 87.53 -25.52
N ASP A 176 -62.18 88.76 -25.05
CA ASP A 176 -62.37 89.13 -23.66
C ASP A 176 -63.87 89.29 -23.42
N MET A 177 -64.50 88.27 -22.82
CA MET A 177 -65.72 88.47 -22.01
C MET A 177 -65.68 87.49 -20.84
N VAL A 178 -65.46 88.07 -19.67
CA VAL A 178 -65.44 87.49 -18.33
C VAL A 178 -66.75 86.76 -18.00
N VAL A 179 -66.64 85.56 -17.41
CA VAL A 179 -67.60 85.06 -16.42
C VAL A 179 -66.80 84.59 -15.21
N GLU A 180 -66.80 85.41 -14.15
CA GLU A 180 -66.39 84.98 -12.82
C GLU A 180 -67.53 84.25 -12.10
N GLN A 181 -67.14 83.22 -11.34
CA GLN A 181 -67.58 82.83 -9.98
C GLN A 181 -67.32 81.31 -9.87
N GLY A 182 -66.68 80.75 -8.86
CA GLY A 182 -66.20 81.23 -7.56
C GLY A 182 -65.93 79.97 -6.71
N GLY A 183 -65.16 80.12 -5.64
CA GLY A 183 -65.13 79.14 -4.53
C GLY A 183 -64.07 78.04 -4.69
N ASN A 184 -62.84 78.22 -4.24
CA ASN A 184 -62.36 78.10 -2.86
C ASN A 184 -61.87 76.69 -2.48
N SER A 185 -60.66 76.70 -1.93
CA SER A 185 -60.07 75.77 -0.96
C SER A 185 -59.65 74.37 -1.39
N ASP A 186 -58.32 74.22 -1.40
CA ASP A 186 -57.59 73.30 -0.50
C ASP A 186 -58.06 71.84 -0.46
N ASN A 187 -57.21 70.93 -0.96
CA ASN A 187 -56.60 70.04 0.01
C ASN A 187 -55.17 69.62 -0.36
N LYS A 188 -54.31 69.88 0.61
CA LYS A 188 -52.94 69.42 0.76
C LYS A 188 -52.90 67.89 0.88
N ARG A 189 -51.79 67.36 0.36
CA ARG A 189 -50.90 66.39 0.99
C ARG A 189 -51.37 64.94 1.15
N SER A 190 -50.47 64.09 0.66
CA SER A 190 -49.98 62.87 1.32
C SER A 190 -50.87 61.64 1.26
N ALA A 191 -50.43 60.66 0.48
CA ALA A 191 -49.93 59.39 1.00
C ALA A 191 -49.36 58.61 -0.21
N GLU A 192 -48.04 58.43 -0.35
CA GLU A 192 -47.28 57.38 0.35
C GLU A 192 -47.64 56.02 -0.25
N LEU A 193 -46.96 55.62 -1.32
CA LEU A 193 -45.82 54.70 -1.26
C LEU A 193 -46.16 53.42 -0.49
N LEU A 194 -46.54 52.36 -1.24
CA LEU A 194 -46.44 51.00 -0.75
C LEU A 194 -46.03 50.07 -1.90
N LEU A 195 -44.72 49.91 -2.05
CA LEU A 195 -44.13 48.73 -2.67
C LEU A 195 -44.24 47.57 -1.66
N PRO A 196 -44.66 46.37 -2.07
CA PRO A 196 -44.46 45.17 -1.26
C PRO A 196 -42.97 44.82 -1.23
N GLU A 197 -42.40 44.69 -0.03
CA GLU A 197 -41.10 44.06 0.18
C GLU A 197 -41.12 42.60 -0.32
N PRO A 198 -39.98 42.08 -0.82
CA PRO A 198 -39.84 40.66 -1.08
C PRO A 198 -39.73 39.91 0.26
N GLN A 199 -40.68 39.02 0.52
CA GLN A 199 -40.50 37.98 1.53
C GLN A 199 -39.45 36.98 1.01
N ASN A 200 -38.27 37.02 1.63
CA ASN A 200 -37.45 35.83 1.84
C ASN A 200 -38.29 34.79 2.60
N GLU A 201 -38.25 33.52 2.17
CA GLU A 201 -38.01 32.34 3.04
C GLU A 201 -38.18 31.02 2.26
N ASN A 202 -37.03 30.37 2.02
CA ASN A 202 -36.69 28.94 2.01
C ASN A 202 -35.87 28.49 0.80
#